data_AF-A0A6N2AZB1-F1
#
_entry.id   AF-A0A6N2AZB1-F1
#
_cell.length_a   1.000
_cell.length_b   1.000
_cell.length_c   1.000
_cell.angle_alpha   90.00
_cell.angle_beta   90.00
_cell.angle_gamma   90.00
#
_symmetry.space_group_name_H-M   'P 1'
#
loop_
_entity.id
_entity.type
_entity.pdbx_description
1 polymer ?
#
loop_
_entity_poly.entity_id
_entity_poly.type
_entity_poly.pdbx_seq_one_letter_code
_entity_poly.pdbx_strand_id
1 'polypeptide(L)'
;MEFLTVNERKHNMNKKLYHALMKQENNDVLRLCRGLESGPLHILTVHDDTVLHVAAYSKQTDLVLRLLEELEMRLPEFPVDGLKHRNDMGNTIIHEITTFGRVDSAAQIILDREPDLLGMHNKTGETALFRAVRYGKAVMFDFLDQQVNQFFFCL
;
A
#
# COMPACT_ATOMS: atom_id res chain seq x y z
N MET A 1 4.00 -14.79 -35.64
CA MET A 1 3.76 -14.76 -34.18
C MET A 1 3.72 -13.28 -33.81
N GLU A 2 2.52 -12.71 -33.62
CA GLU A 2 2.39 -11.28 -33.30
C GLU A 2 2.94 -11.02 -31.90
N PHE A 3 3.91 -10.12 -31.80
CA PHE A 3 4.43 -9.67 -30.52
C PHE A 3 3.44 -8.68 -29.92
N LEU A 4 2.93 -8.99 -28.72
CA LEU A 4 2.08 -8.05 -27.98
C LEU A 4 2.81 -6.73 -27.77
N THR A 5 2.10 -5.62 -27.97
CA THR A 5 2.55 -4.27 -27.65
C THR A 5 2.78 -4.12 -26.14
N VAL A 6 3.57 -3.14 -25.72
CA VAL A 6 3.82 -2.86 -24.30
C VAL A 6 2.51 -2.61 -23.53
N ASN A 7 1.57 -1.89 -24.16
CA ASN A 7 0.27 -1.60 -23.56
C ASN A 7 -0.60 -2.85 -23.39
N GLU A 8 -0.62 -3.75 -24.38
CA GLU A 8 -1.35 -5.01 -24.27
C GLU A 8 -0.75 -5.93 -23.21
N ARG A 9 0.59 -5.98 -23.10
CA ARG A 9 1.27 -6.74 -22.04
C ARG A 9 0.91 -6.20 -20.65
N LYS A 10 0.96 -4.88 -20.46
CA LYS A 10 0.54 -4.22 -19.22
C LYS A 10 -0.92 -4.52 -18.91
N HIS A 11 -1.82 -4.35 -19.88
CA HIS A 11 -3.24 -4.63 -19.69
C HIS A 11 -3.52 -6.08 -19.29
N ASN A 12 -2.88 -7.05 -19.95
CA ASN A 12 -3.00 -8.47 -19.63
C ASN A 12 -2.46 -8.78 -18.22
N MET A 13 -1.32 -8.18 -17.85
CA MET A 13 -0.77 -8.31 -16.50
C MET A 13 -1.72 -7.76 -15.44
N ASN A 14 -2.25 -6.55 -15.62
CA ASN A 14 -3.20 -5.93 -14.70
C ASN A 14 -4.45 -6.80 -14.56
N LYS A 15 -4.96 -7.37 -15.67
CA LYS A 15 -6.10 -8.30 -15.63
C LYS A 15 -5.81 -9.53 -14.78
N LYS A 16 -4.62 -10.13 -14.91
CA LYS A 16 -4.21 -11.30 -14.10
C LYS A 16 -4.08 -10.96 -12.61
N LEU A 17 -3.38 -9.87 -12.29
CA LEU A 17 -3.23 -9.39 -10.92
C LEU A 17 -4.57 -9.09 -10.27
N TYR A 18 -5.43 -8.34 -10.95
CA TYR A 18 -6.76 -8.01 -10.45
C TYR A 18 -7.59 -9.28 -10.22
N HIS A 19 -7.55 -10.24 -11.14
CA HIS A 19 -8.25 -11.52 -10.97
C HIS A 19 -7.76 -12.29 -9.73
N ALA A 20 -6.44 -12.45 -9.56
CA ALA A 20 -5.85 -13.14 -8.42
C ALA A 20 -6.21 -12.45 -7.08
N LEU A 21 -6.19 -11.11 -7.05
CA LEU A 21 -6.62 -10.32 -5.88
C LEU A 21 -8.09 -10.55 -5.53
N MET A 22 -8.99 -10.58 -6.53
CA MET A 22 -10.42 -10.83 -6.32
C MET A 22 -10.71 -12.26 -5.87
N LYS A 23 -9.87 -13.22 -6.28
CA LYS A 23 -9.95 -14.62 -5.85
C LYS A 23 -9.21 -14.91 -4.54
N GLN A 24 -8.52 -13.93 -3.97
CA GLN A 24 -7.66 -14.07 -2.77
C GLN A 24 -6.59 -15.14 -2.94
N GLU A 25 -6.04 -15.26 -4.15
CA GLU A 25 -4.96 -16.20 -4.48
C GLU A 25 -3.61 -15.57 -4.12
N ASN A 26 -3.32 -15.42 -2.81
CA ASN A 26 -2.17 -14.66 -2.31
C ASN A 26 -0.83 -15.07 -2.95
N ASN A 27 -0.62 -16.37 -3.16
CA ASN A 27 0.60 -16.89 -3.78
C ASN A 27 0.75 -16.47 -5.24
N ASP A 28 -0.37 -16.39 -5.98
CA ASP A 28 -0.37 -15.95 -7.37
C ASP A 28 -0.13 -14.45 -7.47
N VAL A 29 -0.71 -13.66 -6.55
CA VAL A 29 -0.42 -12.21 -6.46
C VAL A 29 1.06 -11.97 -6.23
N LEU A 30 1.67 -12.65 -5.26
CA LEU A 30 3.09 -12.50 -4.94
C LEU A 30 3.98 -12.94 -6.11
N ARG A 31 3.66 -14.08 -6.75
CA ARG A 31 4.38 -14.56 -7.94
C ARG A 31 4.34 -13.54 -9.07
N LEU A 32 3.18 -12.94 -9.33
CA LEU A 32 3.01 -11.92 -10.36
C LEU A 32 3.78 -10.64 -10.00
N CYS A 33 3.76 -10.20 -8.74
CA CYS A 33 4.50 -9.03 -8.26
C CYS A 33 6.02 -9.22 -8.44
N ARG A 34 6.57 -10.39 -8.13
CA ARG A 34 8.02 -10.66 -8.31
C ARG A 34 8.49 -10.55 -9.76
N GLY A 35 7.59 -10.69 -10.73
CA GLY A 35 7.86 -10.50 -12.15
C GLY A 35 7.79 -9.04 -12.63
N LEU A 36 7.50 -8.10 -11.72
CA LEU A 36 7.35 -6.67 -12.02
C LEU A 36 8.48 -5.86 -11.39
N GLU A 37 9.02 -4.91 -12.14
CA GLU A 37 10.05 -3.98 -11.66
C GLU A 37 9.58 -3.18 -10.45
N SER A 38 8.32 -2.70 -10.48
CA SER A 38 7.69 -1.99 -9.37
C SER A 38 7.12 -2.92 -8.29
N GLY A 39 7.17 -4.24 -8.48
CA GLY A 39 6.70 -5.21 -7.50
C GLY A 39 5.27 -4.93 -6.98
N PRO A 40 5.04 -5.02 -5.66
CA PRO A 40 3.78 -4.66 -5.01
C PRO A 40 3.33 -3.20 -5.20
N LEU A 41 4.23 -2.30 -5.61
CA LEU A 41 3.93 -0.90 -5.90
C LEU A 41 3.46 -0.68 -7.35
N HIS A 42 3.27 -1.76 -8.12
CA HIS A 42 2.74 -1.67 -9.48
C HIS A 42 1.35 -1.04 -9.53
N ILE A 43 1.19 0.03 -10.32
CA ILE A 43 -0.10 0.68 -10.57
C ILE A 43 -1.01 -0.27 -11.35
N LEU A 44 -2.07 -0.71 -10.69
CA LEU A 44 -2.95 -1.78 -11.13
C LEU A 44 -4.26 -1.24 -11.73
N THR A 45 -4.87 -0.24 -11.10
CA THR A 45 -6.21 0.24 -11.46
C THR A 45 -6.14 1.53 -12.27
N VAL A 46 -7.28 1.91 -12.85
CA VAL A 46 -7.46 3.22 -13.50
C VAL A 46 -7.50 4.38 -12.50
N HIS A 47 -7.57 4.09 -11.20
CA HIS A 47 -7.59 5.06 -10.11
C HIS A 47 -6.21 5.25 -9.46
N ASP A 48 -5.15 4.85 -10.18
CA ASP A 48 -3.77 4.86 -9.70
C ASP A 48 -3.54 4.05 -8.40
N ASP A 49 -4.41 3.08 -8.08
CA ASP A 49 -4.15 2.16 -6.98
C ASP A 49 -3.05 1.18 -7.38
N THR A 50 -2.07 1.02 -6.50
CA THR A 50 -1.09 -0.06 -6.62
C THR A 50 -1.70 -1.41 -6.22
N VAL A 51 -1.00 -2.51 -6.50
CA VAL A 51 -1.38 -3.84 -5.98
C VAL A 51 -1.54 -3.78 -4.44
N LEU A 52 -0.61 -3.11 -3.75
CA LEU A 52 -0.66 -2.94 -2.31
C LEU A 52 -1.89 -2.13 -1.84
N HIS A 53 -2.28 -1.07 -2.58
CA HIS A 53 -3.52 -0.32 -2.31
C HIS A 53 -4.76 -1.22 -2.45
N VAL A 54 -4.85 -2.02 -3.52
CA VAL A 54 -6.03 -2.89 -3.74
C VAL A 54 -6.10 -4.01 -2.70
N ALA A 55 -4.97 -4.62 -2.33
CA ALA A 55 -4.89 -5.60 -1.26
C ALA A 55 -5.34 -5.01 0.09
N ALA A 56 -4.88 -3.80 0.39
CA ALA A 56 -5.32 -3.03 1.54
C ALA A 56 -6.82 -2.78 1.46
N TYR A 57 -7.33 -2.07 0.45
CA TYR A 57 -8.76 -1.77 0.32
C TYR A 57 -9.68 -3.00 0.47
N SER A 58 -9.23 -4.14 -0.04
CA SER A 58 -9.93 -5.44 0.06
C SER A 58 -9.80 -6.12 1.43
N LYS A 59 -9.13 -5.49 2.41
CA LYS A 59 -8.88 -5.93 3.79
C LYS A 59 -8.14 -7.27 3.89
N GLN A 60 -7.24 -7.53 2.95
CA GLN A 60 -6.46 -8.78 2.90
C GLN A 60 -5.18 -8.63 3.75
N THR A 61 -5.31 -8.57 5.08
CA THR A 61 -4.20 -8.28 6.01
C THR A 61 -2.97 -9.18 5.81
N ASP A 62 -3.16 -10.49 5.68
CA ASP A 62 -2.05 -11.44 5.42
C ASP A 62 -1.29 -11.09 4.15
N LEU A 63 -2.03 -10.79 3.07
CA LEU A 63 -1.43 -10.42 1.80
C LEU A 63 -0.69 -9.07 1.90
N VAL A 64 -1.24 -8.09 2.61
CA VAL A 64 -0.58 -6.80 2.83
C VAL A 64 0.77 -7.00 3.53
N LEU A 65 0.81 -7.78 4.61
CA LEU A 65 2.07 -8.06 5.32
C LEU A 65 3.08 -8.76 4.42
N ARG A 66 2.68 -9.80 3.70
CA ARG A 66 3.56 -10.52 2.78
C ARG A 66 4.06 -9.64 1.63
N LEU A 67 3.23 -8.73 1.12
CA LEU A 67 3.66 -7.77 0.09
C LEU A 67 4.66 -6.75 0.66
N LEU A 68 4.51 -6.32 1.91
CA LEU A 68 5.47 -5.45 2.58
C LEU A 68 6.80 -6.17 2.82
N GLU A 69 6.78 -7.44 3.26
CA GLU A 69 7.97 -8.28 3.41
C GLU A 69 8.70 -8.46 2.07
N GLU A 70 7.98 -8.65 0.95
CA GLU A 70 8.58 -8.71 -0.38
C GLU A 70 9.23 -7.38 -0.80
N LEU A 71 8.68 -6.25 -0.39
CA LEU A 71 9.30 -4.94 -0.60
C LEU A 71 10.60 -4.84 0.21
N GLU A 72 10.58 -5.25 1.48
CA GLU A 72 11.74 -5.23 2.37
C GLU A 72 12.89 -6.11 1.85
N MET A 73 12.60 -7.31 1.36
CA MET A 73 13.63 -8.22 0.85
C MET A 73 14.38 -7.71 -0.39
N ARG A 74 13.81 -6.75 -1.12
CA ARG A 74 14.36 -6.22 -2.38
C ARG A 74 14.80 -4.76 -2.26
N LEU A 75 15.13 -4.31 -1.06
CA LEU A 75 15.27 -2.90 -0.71
C LEU A 75 16.35 -2.05 -1.42
N PRO A 76 17.34 -2.55 -2.19
CA PRO A 76 18.09 -1.66 -3.08
C PRO A 76 17.41 -1.45 -4.46
N GLU A 77 16.40 -2.25 -4.81
CA GLU A 77 15.79 -2.25 -6.16
C GLU A 77 14.53 -1.37 -6.25
N PHE A 78 13.90 -1.05 -5.12
CA PHE A 78 12.68 -0.24 -5.11
C PHE A 78 12.99 1.24 -4.90
N PRO A 79 12.30 2.15 -5.63
CA PRO A 79 12.43 3.59 -5.41
C PRO A 79 12.10 3.93 -3.95
N VAL A 80 12.97 4.74 -3.34
CA VAL A 80 12.82 5.19 -1.94
C VAL A 80 11.42 5.76 -1.68
N ASP A 81 10.87 6.51 -2.63
CA ASP A 81 9.57 7.18 -2.49
C ASP A 81 8.36 6.35 -2.93
N GLY A 82 8.53 5.06 -3.22
CA GLY A 82 7.46 4.21 -3.74
C GLY A 82 6.22 4.13 -2.82
N LEU A 83 6.43 4.16 -1.49
CA LEU A 83 5.35 4.17 -0.49
C LEU A 83 4.63 5.53 -0.39
N LYS A 84 5.25 6.61 -0.88
CA LYS A 84 4.66 7.95 -0.98
C LYS A 84 3.74 8.10 -2.19
N HIS A 85 3.65 7.08 -3.07
CA HIS A 85 2.68 7.07 -4.17
C HIS A 85 1.26 7.30 -3.65
N ARG A 86 0.50 8.13 -4.36
CA ARG A 86 -0.86 8.52 -4.02
C ARG A 86 -1.79 8.06 -5.13
N ASN A 87 -2.87 7.37 -4.78
CA ASN A 87 -3.92 7.06 -5.74
C ASN A 87 -4.72 8.33 -6.13
N ASP A 88 -5.74 8.16 -6.97
CA ASP A 88 -6.59 9.26 -7.44
C ASP A 88 -7.30 10.02 -6.32
N MET A 89 -7.46 9.45 -5.13
CA MET A 89 -8.03 10.15 -3.96
C MET A 89 -6.96 10.84 -3.11
N GLY A 90 -5.71 10.79 -3.56
CA GLY A 90 -4.58 11.31 -2.83
C GLY A 90 -4.17 10.44 -1.65
N ASN A 91 -4.73 9.23 -1.50
CA ASN A 91 -4.41 8.32 -0.42
C ASN A 91 -3.09 7.63 -0.71
N THR A 92 -2.18 7.66 0.26
CA THR A 92 -1.03 6.76 0.30
C THR A 92 -1.44 5.43 0.94
N ILE A 93 -0.54 4.44 0.94
CA ILE A 93 -0.85 3.14 1.53
C ILE A 93 -1.25 3.24 3.02
N ILE A 94 -0.66 4.16 3.78
CA ILE A 94 -1.00 4.33 5.20
C ILE A 94 -2.43 4.85 5.39
N HIS A 95 -2.94 5.67 4.47
CA HIS A 95 -4.33 6.10 4.50
C HIS A 95 -5.28 4.91 4.32
N GLU A 96 -4.95 3.96 3.46
CA GLU A 96 -5.81 2.80 3.24
C GLU A 96 -5.78 1.83 4.43
N ILE A 97 -4.59 1.45 4.90
CA ILE A 97 -4.46 0.43 5.96
C ILE A 97 -5.04 0.87 7.31
N THR A 98 -5.11 2.17 7.55
CA THR A 98 -5.65 2.74 8.80
C THR A 98 -7.15 2.59 8.94
N THR A 99 -7.84 2.18 7.88
CA THR A 99 -9.28 1.88 7.91
C THR A 99 -9.57 0.43 8.30
N PHE A 100 -8.56 -0.36 8.64
CA PHE A 100 -8.71 -1.76 9.07
C PHE A 100 -8.68 -1.90 10.59
N GLY A 101 -8.98 -3.10 11.08
CA GLY A 101 -8.66 -3.49 12.46
C GLY A 101 -7.52 -4.51 12.43
N ARG A 102 -6.59 -4.44 13.39
CA ARG A 102 -5.48 -5.38 13.59
C ARG A 102 -4.42 -5.41 12.46
N VAL A 103 -3.90 -4.24 12.10
CA VAL A 103 -2.80 -4.08 11.11
C VAL A 103 -1.73 -3.09 11.59
N ASP A 104 -1.57 -2.97 12.89
CA ASP A 104 -0.53 -2.21 13.57
C ASP A 104 0.88 -2.61 13.09
N SER A 105 1.12 -3.90 12.88
CA SER A 105 2.40 -4.36 12.30
C SER A 105 2.65 -3.84 10.89
N ALA A 106 1.64 -3.78 10.03
CA ALA A 106 1.79 -3.22 8.68
C ALA A 106 2.06 -1.71 8.74
N ALA A 107 1.37 -0.99 9.64
CA ALA A 107 1.59 0.43 9.84
C ALA A 107 3.01 0.70 10.36
N GLN A 108 3.50 -0.12 11.30
CA GLN A 108 4.88 -0.02 11.81
C GLN A 108 5.90 -0.22 10.69
N ILE A 109 5.79 -1.30 9.89
CA ILE A 109 6.70 -1.56 8.76
C ILE A 109 6.73 -0.36 7.79
N ILE A 110 5.56 0.20 7.46
CA ILE A 110 5.46 1.34 6.56
C ILE A 110 6.12 2.59 7.14
N LEU A 111 5.92 2.87 8.43
CA LEU A 111 6.43 4.08 9.09
C LEU A 111 7.91 4.01 9.47
N ASP A 112 8.42 2.82 9.78
CA ASP A 112 9.86 2.58 9.97
C ASP A 112 10.62 2.92 8.68
N ARG A 113 9.98 2.72 7.52
CA ARG A 113 10.56 3.03 6.23
C ARG A 113 10.37 4.48 5.81
N GLU A 114 9.15 4.99 5.88
CA GLU A 114 8.77 6.32 5.39
C GLU A 114 7.92 7.07 6.43
N PRO A 115 8.55 7.66 7.47
CA PRO A 115 7.84 8.34 8.55
C PRO A 115 7.08 9.60 8.08
N ASP A 116 7.53 10.23 6.98
CA ASP A 116 6.88 11.40 6.36
C ASP A 116 5.40 11.15 6.01
N LEU A 117 5.02 9.88 5.82
CA LEU A 117 3.65 9.49 5.51
C LEU A 117 2.64 9.92 6.60
N LEU A 118 3.09 10.11 7.85
CA LEU A 118 2.25 10.62 8.94
C LEU A 118 1.71 12.02 8.66
N GLY A 119 2.52 12.88 8.04
CA GLY A 119 2.18 14.27 7.73
C GLY A 119 1.53 14.47 6.36
N MET A 120 1.42 13.42 5.54
CA MET A 120 0.80 13.54 4.22
C MET A 120 -0.72 13.63 4.32
N HIS A 121 -1.29 14.52 3.53
CA HIS A 121 -2.72 14.76 3.48
C HIS A 121 -3.29 14.22 2.16
N ASN A 122 -4.42 13.51 2.18
CA ASN A 122 -5.14 13.12 0.98
C ASN A 122 -5.87 14.31 0.31
N LYS A 123 -6.62 14.08 -0.79
CA LYS A 123 -7.32 15.18 -1.51
C LYS A 123 -8.42 15.85 -0.68
N THR A 124 -8.93 15.19 0.35
CA THR A 124 -9.89 15.76 1.31
C THR A 124 -9.22 16.45 2.49
N GLY A 125 -7.88 16.53 2.53
CA GLY A 125 -7.13 17.13 3.64
C GLY A 125 -7.00 16.23 4.86
N GLU A 126 -7.27 14.93 4.75
CA GLU A 126 -7.14 13.99 5.86
C GLU A 126 -5.72 13.44 5.92
N THR A 127 -5.16 13.32 7.12
CA THR A 127 -4.00 12.47 7.39
C THR A 127 -4.44 11.04 7.71
N ALA A 128 -3.47 10.12 7.82
CA ALA A 128 -3.69 8.77 8.31
C ALA A 128 -4.39 8.73 9.69
N LEU A 129 -3.97 9.62 10.60
CA LEU A 129 -4.55 9.76 11.95
C LEU A 129 -6.02 10.19 11.89
N PHE A 130 -6.34 11.17 11.03
CA PHE A 130 -7.72 11.60 10.84
C PHE A 130 -8.60 10.49 10.25
N ARG A 131 -8.10 9.71 9.28
CA ARG A 131 -8.83 8.55 8.76
C ARG A 131 -9.12 7.52 9.85
N ALA A 132 -8.17 7.24 10.74
CA ALA A 132 -8.42 6.31 11.86
C ALA A 132 -9.61 6.76 12.72
N VAL A 133 -9.72 8.06 13.04
CA VAL A 133 -10.87 8.63 13.76
C VAL A 133 -12.16 8.49 12.95
N ARG A 134 -12.15 8.92 11.68
CA ARG A 134 -13.33 8.90 10.80
C ARG A 134 -13.94 7.49 10.67
N TYR A 135 -13.10 6.46 10.67
CA TYR A 135 -13.53 5.06 10.56
C TYR A 135 -13.65 4.34 11.92
N GLY A 136 -13.53 5.05 13.04
CA GLY A 136 -13.69 4.50 14.39
C GLY A 136 -12.64 3.45 14.77
N LYS A 137 -11.39 3.64 14.34
CA LYS A 137 -10.27 2.71 14.55
C LYS A 137 -9.42 3.12 15.75
N ALA A 138 -9.98 3.02 16.95
CA ALA A 138 -9.33 3.43 18.20
C ALA A 138 -7.90 2.86 18.36
N VAL A 139 -7.71 1.56 18.17
CA VAL A 139 -6.37 0.93 18.28
C VAL A 139 -5.36 1.51 17.29
N MET A 140 -5.78 1.79 16.05
CA MET A 140 -4.91 2.40 15.04
C MET A 140 -4.67 3.88 15.34
N PHE A 141 -5.68 4.58 15.87
CA PHE A 141 -5.53 5.96 16.32
C PHE A 141 -4.47 6.04 17.43
N ASP A 142 -4.58 5.21 18.47
CA ASP A 142 -3.64 5.20 19.59
C ASP A 142 -2.21 4.88 19.10
N PHE A 143 -2.07 3.92 18.18
CA PHE A 143 -0.79 3.62 17.55
C PHE A 143 -0.23 4.82 16.80
N LEU A 144 -1.00 5.43 15.90
CA LEU A 144 -0.53 6.58 15.11
C LEU A 144 -0.25 7.82 15.97
N ASP A 145 -1.04 8.06 17.02
CA ASP A 145 -0.81 9.15 17.97
C ASP A 145 0.54 8.99 18.68
N GLN A 146 0.89 7.77 19.09
CA GLN A 146 2.21 7.47 19.63
C GLN A 146 3.32 7.75 18.62
N GLN A 147 3.15 7.36 17.35
CA GLN A 147 4.13 7.64 16.30
C GLN A 147 4.30 9.15 16.06
N VAL A 148 3.19 9.90 16.02
CA VAL A 148 3.24 11.37 15.87
C VAL A 148 4.00 12.02 17.04
N ASN A 149 3.75 11.58 18.27
CA ASN A 149 4.47 12.05 19.45
C ASN A 149 5.98 11.74 19.39
N GLN A 150 6.35 10.57 18.86
CA GLN A 150 7.75 10.17 18.70
C GLN A 150 8.47 10.99 17.62
N PHE A 151 7.83 11.26 16.48
CA PHE A 151 8.48 11.89 15.33
C PHE A 151 8.42 13.42 15.30
N PHE A 152 7.37 14.04 15.85
CA PHE A 152 7.15 15.49 15.73
C PHE A 152 7.39 16.29 17.01
N PHE A 153 7.45 15.65 18.19
CA PHE A 153 7.52 16.35 19.48
C PHE A 153 8.76 16.01 20.33
N CYS A 154 9.72 15.25 19.78
CA CYS A 154 11.01 14.91 20.42
C CYS A 154 12.22 15.65 19.80
N LEU A 155 12.02 16.78 19.11
CA LEU A 155 13.06 17.74 18.68
C LEU A 155 12.84 19.08 19.39
#